data_AF-X1VX93-F1
#
_entry.id   AF-X1VX93-F1
#
_cell.length_a   1.000
_cell.length_b   1.000
_cell.length_c   1.000
_cell.angle_alpha   90.00
_cell.angle_beta   90.00
_cell.angle_gamma   90.00
#
_symmetry.space_group_name_H-M   'P 1'
#
loop_
_entity.id
_entity.type
_entity.pdbx_description
1 polymer ?
#
loop_
_entity_poly.entity_id
_entity_poly.type
_entity_poly.pdbx_seq_one_letter_code
_entity_poly.pdbx_strand_id
1 'polypeptide(L)'
;NSATQKVVNIPSGTNAKEIVDVLEKNEIIRKNNYTFRILIKLLKLEDQLKYGEYNFSPSMNMFQILDKLLKGEVIVYKITIPEGYTYTQIAELLDKKEIVEKESFLKLVNDGEKFWEGYLFPDTYEVPKEYGAEKMVKAMLSNFNQIAIENNLPIKFIFLSLYSSSFYPKKIGELLLLKFYQ
;
A
#
# COMPACT_ATOMS: atom_id res chain seq x y z
N ASN A 1 -13.20 20.24 -22.50
CA ASN A 1 -14.19 19.30 -21.96
C ASN A 1 -13.54 18.46 -20.88
N SER A 2 -13.66 18.87 -19.61
CA SER A 2 -13.19 18.06 -18.48
C SER A 2 -14.11 16.85 -18.36
N ALA A 3 -13.65 15.69 -18.84
CA ALA A 3 -14.36 14.44 -18.61
C ALA A 3 -14.41 14.20 -17.10
N THR A 4 -15.61 14.26 -16.51
CA THR A 4 -15.81 14.04 -15.08
C THR A 4 -15.31 12.65 -14.72
N GLN A 5 -14.18 12.59 -14.02
CA GLN A 5 -13.64 11.33 -13.54
C GLN A 5 -14.46 10.87 -12.32
N LYS A 6 -14.63 9.56 -12.18
CA LYS A 6 -15.36 8.90 -11.11
C LYS A 6 -14.41 7.98 -10.36
N VAL A 7 -14.34 8.14 -9.05
CA VAL A 7 -13.61 7.24 -8.16
C VAL A 7 -14.46 6.00 -7.92
N VAL A 8 -13.89 4.82 -8.16
CA VAL A 8 -14.56 3.53 -7.99
C VAL A 8 -13.66 2.61 -7.18
N ASN A 9 -14.15 2.12 -6.05
CA ASN A 9 -13.46 1.10 -5.26
C ASN A 9 -13.76 -0.29 -5.81
N ILE A 10 -12.71 -1.08 -6.06
CA ILE A 10 -12.78 -2.51 -6.36
C ILE A 10 -12.22 -3.24 -5.15
N PRO A 11 -13.07 -3.84 -4.30
CA PRO A 11 -12.61 -4.51 -3.08
C PRO A 11 -11.65 -5.67 -3.36
N SER A 12 -10.80 -5.97 -2.39
CA SER A 12 -9.99 -7.19 -2.44
C SER A 12 -10.87 -8.45 -2.46
N GLY A 13 -10.40 -9.50 -3.14
CA GLY A 13 -11.14 -10.77 -3.27
C GLY A 13 -12.29 -10.76 -4.28
N THR A 14 -12.56 -9.64 -4.96
CA THR A 14 -13.58 -9.63 -6.02
C THR A 14 -13.14 -10.42 -7.25
N ASN A 15 -14.04 -11.22 -7.79
CA ASN A 15 -13.79 -11.92 -9.05
C ASN A 15 -14.09 -11.01 -10.27
N ALA A 16 -13.67 -11.45 -11.46
CA ALA A 16 -13.87 -10.70 -12.70
C ALA A 16 -15.35 -10.31 -12.96
N LYS A 17 -16.30 -11.16 -12.58
CA LYS A 17 -17.73 -10.88 -12.75
C LYS A 17 -18.15 -9.71 -11.87
N GLU A 18 -17.77 -9.72 -10.59
CA GLU A 18 -18.05 -8.67 -9.61
C GLU A 18 -17.40 -7.35 -10.00
N ILE A 19 -16.18 -7.38 -10.54
CA ILE A 19 -15.52 -6.18 -11.07
C ILE A 19 -16.37 -5.53 -12.16
N VAL A 20 -16.89 -6.32 -13.11
CA VAL A 20 -17.80 -5.80 -14.14
C VAL A 20 -19.07 -5.22 -13.52
N ASP A 21 -19.66 -5.89 -12.52
CA ASP A 21 -20.87 -5.40 -11.84
C ASP A 21 -20.61 -4.05 -11.15
N VAL A 22 -19.44 -3.88 -10.51
CA VAL A 22 -19.01 -2.62 -9.90
C VAL A 22 -18.86 -1.52 -10.95
N LEU A 23 -18.23 -1.81 -12.09
CA LEU A 23 -18.05 -0.84 -13.17
C LEU A 23 -19.37 -0.45 -13.84
N GLU A 24 -20.30 -1.39 -14.02
CA GLU A 24 -21.65 -1.11 -14.53
C GLU A 24 -22.46 -0.26 -13.55
N LYS A 25 -22.43 -0.60 -12.25
CA LYS A 25 -23.13 0.15 -11.19
C LYS A 25 -22.67 1.60 -11.08
N ASN A 26 -21.38 1.85 -11.32
CA ASN A 26 -20.79 3.19 -11.30
C ASN A 26 -20.87 3.90 -12.67
N GLU A 27 -21.53 3.30 -13.66
CA GLU A 27 -21.70 3.81 -15.02
C GLU A 27 -20.37 4.09 -15.74
N ILE A 28 -19.32 3.33 -15.40
CA ILE A 28 -18.03 3.37 -16.12
C ILE A 28 -18.16 2.63 -17.44
N ILE A 29 -18.91 1.52 -17.43
CA ILE A 29 -19.29 0.76 -18.62
C ILE A 29 -20.81 0.72 -18.74
N ARG A 30 -21.29 0.50 -19.97
CA ARG A 30 -22.73 0.38 -20.26
C ARG A 30 -23.32 -0.84 -19.53
N LYS A 31 -24.58 -0.74 -19.10
CA LYS A 31 -25.33 -1.86 -18.51
C LYS A 31 -25.38 -3.04 -19.49
N ASN A 32 -25.32 -4.26 -18.95
CA ASN A 32 -25.39 -5.52 -19.71
C ASN A 32 -24.24 -5.67 -20.74
N ASN A 33 -23.06 -5.15 -20.41
CA ASN A 33 -21.89 -5.25 -21.29
C ASN A 33 -21.20 -6.61 -21.12
N TYR A 34 -21.83 -7.65 -21.68
CA TYR A 34 -21.27 -9.01 -21.70
C TYR A 34 -19.93 -9.09 -22.43
N THR A 35 -19.66 -8.18 -23.36
CA THR A 35 -18.41 -8.15 -24.13
C THR A 35 -17.18 -7.97 -23.24
N PHE A 36 -17.28 -7.18 -22.16
CA PHE A 36 -16.16 -7.01 -21.22
C PHE A 36 -15.82 -8.31 -20.49
N ARG A 37 -16.86 -9.02 -20.01
CA ARG A 37 -16.70 -10.33 -19.36
C ARG A 37 -16.13 -11.37 -20.32
N ILE A 38 -16.63 -11.41 -21.56
CA ILE A 38 -16.15 -12.32 -22.59
C ILE A 38 -14.68 -12.04 -22.89
N LEU A 39 -14.28 -10.77 -23.00
CA LEU A 39 -12.90 -10.37 -23.25
C LEU A 39 -11.95 -10.85 -22.14
N ILE A 40 -12.28 -10.59 -20.88
CA ILE A 40 -11.47 -11.03 -19.73
C ILE A 40 -11.29 -12.55 -19.76
N LYS A 41 -12.38 -13.30 -19.99
CA LYS A 41 -12.37 -14.77 -20.02
C LYS A 41 -11.60 -15.34 -21.20
N LEU A 42 -11.78 -14.77 -22.40
CA LEU A 42 -11.10 -15.21 -23.61
C LEU A 42 -9.58 -15.03 -23.48
N LEU A 43 -9.16 -13.94 -22.84
CA LEU A 43 -7.75 -13.62 -22.60
C LEU A 43 -7.18 -14.26 -21.33
N LYS A 44 -8.00 -14.98 -20.54
CA LYS A 44 -7.59 -15.62 -19.27
C LYS A 44 -6.97 -14.64 -18.28
N LEU A 45 -7.61 -13.47 -18.14
CA LEU A 45 -7.12 -12.36 -17.32
C LEU A 45 -7.77 -12.27 -15.94
N GLU A 46 -8.67 -13.20 -15.59
CA GLU A 46 -9.50 -13.15 -14.39
C GLU A 46 -8.69 -12.93 -13.10
N ASP A 47 -7.57 -13.65 -12.95
CA ASP A 47 -6.74 -13.62 -11.74
C ASP A 47 -5.68 -12.50 -11.76
N GLN A 48 -5.61 -11.71 -12.85
CA GLN A 48 -4.59 -10.69 -13.04
C GLN A 48 -5.09 -9.28 -12.68
N LEU A 49 -6.42 -9.08 -12.65
CA LEU A 49 -7.04 -7.80 -12.33
C LEU A 49 -6.73 -7.40 -10.87
N LYS A 50 -6.24 -6.18 -10.67
CA LYS A 50 -5.86 -5.68 -9.35
C LYS A 50 -7.05 -5.00 -8.67
N TYR A 51 -7.15 -5.18 -7.36
CA TYR A 51 -8.09 -4.48 -6.51
C TYR A 51 -7.57 -3.10 -6.09
N GLY A 52 -8.46 -2.24 -5.60
CA GLY A 52 -8.16 -0.90 -5.08
C GLY A 52 -9.09 0.18 -5.62
N GLU A 53 -8.84 1.43 -5.20
CA GLU A 53 -9.57 2.59 -5.71
C GLU A 53 -8.98 3.07 -7.04
N TYR A 54 -9.83 3.21 -8.05
CA TYR A 54 -9.43 3.66 -9.38
C TYR A 54 -10.14 4.96 -9.74
N ASN A 55 -9.45 5.79 -10.51
CA ASN A 55 -10.05 6.94 -11.14
C ASN A 55 -10.38 6.63 -12.60
N PHE A 56 -11.66 6.42 -12.89
CA PHE A 56 -12.14 6.10 -14.24
C PHE A 56 -12.82 7.29 -14.88
N SER A 57 -12.77 7.37 -16.20
CA SER A 57 -13.62 8.28 -16.96
C SER A 57 -14.64 7.48 -17.77
N PRO A 58 -15.92 7.86 -17.81
CA PRO A 58 -16.92 7.21 -18.66
C PRO A 58 -16.59 7.27 -20.17
N SER A 59 -15.64 8.13 -20.58
CA SER A 59 -15.14 8.19 -21.96
C SER A 59 -14.03 7.18 -22.25
N MET A 60 -13.51 6.48 -21.25
CA MET A 60 -12.52 5.43 -21.46
C MET A 60 -13.14 4.28 -22.24
N ASN A 61 -12.39 3.75 -23.20
CA ASN A 61 -12.79 2.52 -23.87
C ASN A 61 -12.47 1.30 -23.00
N MET A 62 -13.03 0.16 -23.41
CA MET A 62 -12.91 -1.10 -22.73
C MET A 62 -11.46 -1.56 -22.49
N PHE A 63 -10.58 -1.37 -23.47
CA PHE A 63 -9.17 -1.76 -23.36
C PHE A 63 -8.41 -0.85 -22.40
N GLN A 64 -8.72 0.45 -22.36
CA GLN A 64 -8.13 1.37 -21.39
C GLN A 64 -8.51 1.02 -19.96
N ILE A 65 -9.78 0.66 -19.73
CA ILE A 65 -10.26 0.21 -18.41
C ILE A 65 -9.52 -1.07 -18.01
N LEU A 66 -9.44 -2.04 -18.92
CA LEU A 66 -8.76 -3.31 -18.69
C LEU A 66 -7.27 -3.14 -18.38
N ASP A 67 -6.57 -2.34 -19.18
CA ASP A 67 -5.14 -2.05 -18.98
C ASP A 67 -4.89 -1.41 -17.60
N LYS A 68 -5.75 -0.47 -17.20
CA LYS A 68 -5.69 0.19 -15.89
C LYS A 68 -5.83 -0.80 -14.74
N LEU A 69 -6.76 -1.74 -14.85
CA LEU A 69 -6.99 -2.81 -13.87
C LEU A 69 -5.84 -3.81 -13.80
N LEU A 70 -5.24 -4.18 -14.94
CA LEU A 70 -4.13 -5.13 -15.01
C LEU A 70 -2.85 -4.53 -14.40
N LYS A 71 -2.56 -3.28 -14.72
CA LYS A 71 -1.41 -2.54 -14.17
C LYS A 71 -1.59 -2.18 -12.70
N GLY A 72 -2.82 -2.15 -12.21
CA GLY A 72 -3.12 -1.68 -10.86
C GLY A 72 -2.81 -0.20 -10.69
N GLU A 73 -3.18 0.63 -11.67
CA GLU A 73 -3.04 2.10 -11.59
C GLU A 73 -4.11 2.71 -10.65
N VAL A 74 -4.03 2.30 -9.39
CA VAL A 74 -4.89 2.73 -8.29
C VAL A 74 -4.52 4.14 -7.84
N ILE A 75 -5.47 4.83 -7.22
CA ILE A 75 -5.24 6.09 -6.56
C ILE A 75 -4.33 5.84 -5.36
N VAL A 76 -3.25 6.61 -5.29
CA VAL A 76 -2.35 6.64 -4.14
C VAL A 76 -2.60 7.87 -3.30
N TYR A 77 -2.50 7.71 -1.99
CA TYR A 77 -2.68 8.74 -0.99
C TYR A 77 -1.35 9.03 -0.31
N LYS A 78 -1.10 10.31 -0.03
CA LYS A 78 0.04 10.75 0.77
C LYS A 78 -0.31 10.64 2.25
N ILE A 79 0.46 9.85 2.98
CA ILE A 79 0.37 9.75 4.44
C ILE A 79 1.72 10.09 5.03
N THR A 80 1.78 11.21 5.77
CA THR A 80 2.94 11.60 6.54
C THR A 80 2.86 10.99 7.93
N ILE A 81 3.91 10.27 8.31
CA ILE A 81 4.12 9.74 9.65
C ILE A 81 5.07 10.69 10.37
N PRO A 82 4.61 11.47 11.36
CA PRO A 82 5.47 12.40 12.08
C PRO A 82 6.52 11.67 12.91
N GLU A 83 7.65 12.34 13.09
CA GLU A 83 8.69 11.90 14.02
C GLU A 83 8.14 11.78 15.45
N GLY A 84 8.72 10.85 16.23
CA GLY A 84 8.34 10.61 17.61
C GLY A 84 7.02 9.83 17.79
N TYR A 85 6.34 9.45 16.70
CA TYR A 85 5.16 8.59 16.79
C TYR A 85 5.55 7.18 17.24
N THR A 86 4.81 6.68 18.23
CA THR A 86 4.87 5.27 18.63
C THR A 86 4.18 4.39 17.58
N TYR A 87 4.52 3.11 17.52
CA TYR A 87 3.86 2.18 16.59
C TYR A 87 2.34 2.11 16.78
N THR A 88 1.83 2.34 18.00
CA THR A 88 0.39 2.43 18.27
C THR A 88 -0.24 3.67 17.63
N GLN A 89 0.42 4.83 17.73
CA GLN A 89 -0.05 6.05 17.07
C GLN A 89 0.05 5.94 15.54
N ILE A 90 1.07 5.26 15.02
CA ILE A 90 1.18 4.92 13.60
C ILE A 90 0.00 4.05 13.18
N ALA A 91 -0.31 2.99 13.94
CA ALA A 91 -1.43 2.10 13.64
C ALA A 91 -2.77 2.87 13.60
N GLU A 92 -3.02 3.74 14.57
CA GLU A 92 -4.23 4.60 14.60
C GLU A 92 -4.30 5.57 13.43
N LEU A 93 -3.16 6.17 13.06
CA LEU A 93 -3.08 7.06 11.90
C LEU A 93 -3.41 6.32 10.59
N LEU A 94 -2.83 5.13 10.39
CA LEU A 94 -3.04 4.32 9.19
C LEU A 94 -4.47 3.81 9.08
N ASP A 95 -5.06 3.41 10.20
CA ASP A 95 -6.44 2.91 10.28
C ASP A 95 -7.46 4.01 9.99
N LYS A 96 -7.29 5.19 10.61
CA LYS A 96 -8.11 6.37 10.32
C LYS A 96 -8.05 6.81 8.85
N LYS A 97 -6.97 6.47 8.15
CA LYS A 97 -6.76 6.77 6.73
C LYS A 97 -7.18 5.63 5.81
N GLU A 98 -7.75 4.55 6.34
CA GLU A 98 -8.19 3.36 5.61
C GLU A 98 -7.05 2.69 4.81
N ILE A 99 -5.80 2.82 5.29
CA ILE A 99 -4.62 2.24 4.64
C ILE A 99 -4.34 0.84 5.18
N VAL A 100 -4.42 0.69 6.51
CA VAL A 100 -4.16 -0.56 7.21
C VAL A 100 -5.07 -0.64 8.43
N GLU A 101 -5.71 -1.78 8.65
CA GLU A 101 -6.42 -2.06 9.90
C GLU A 101 -5.46 -2.04 11.11
N LYS A 102 -5.84 -1.29 12.15
CA LYS A 102 -5.03 -1.11 13.37
C LYS A 102 -4.55 -2.43 13.97
N GLU A 103 -5.46 -3.37 14.19
CA GLU A 103 -5.19 -4.65 14.84
C GLU A 103 -4.22 -5.51 14.02
N SER A 104 -4.42 -5.55 12.69
CA SER A 104 -3.53 -6.25 11.77
C SER A 104 -2.12 -5.65 11.79
N PHE A 105 -1.99 -4.32 11.83
CA PHE A 105 -0.69 -3.66 11.96
C PHE A 105 -0.01 -3.96 13.29
N LEU A 106 -0.74 -3.77 14.40
CA LEU A 106 -0.23 -4.01 15.75
C LEU A 106 0.22 -5.45 15.95
N LYS A 107 -0.52 -6.42 15.41
CA LYS A 107 -0.14 -7.83 15.48
C LYS A 107 1.19 -8.11 14.79
N LEU A 108 1.44 -7.52 13.63
CA LEU A 108 2.71 -7.70 12.91
C LEU A 108 3.89 -7.03 13.63
N VAL A 109 3.67 -5.86 14.22
CA VAL A 109 4.74 -5.09 14.86
C VAL A 109 5.01 -5.48 16.32
N ASN A 110 4.07 -6.19 16.95
CA ASN A 110 4.16 -6.64 18.34
C ASN A 110 4.33 -8.17 18.46
N ASP A 111 4.58 -8.87 17.36
CA ASP A 111 4.88 -10.30 17.40
C ASP A 111 6.26 -10.49 18.07
N GLY A 112 6.24 -11.02 19.29
CA GLY A 112 7.24 -10.87 20.37
C GLY A 112 8.69 -11.31 20.09
N GLU A 113 9.01 -11.66 18.86
CA GLU A 113 10.37 -11.95 18.38
C GLU A 113 11.00 -10.81 17.56
N LYS A 114 10.19 -9.85 17.06
CA LYS A 114 10.64 -8.77 16.18
C LYS A 114 10.42 -7.40 16.81
N PHE A 115 11.49 -6.81 17.32
CA PHE A 115 11.48 -5.41 17.75
C PHE A 115 11.57 -4.49 16.52
N TRP A 116 10.42 -3.96 16.09
CA TRP A 116 10.35 -2.96 15.01
C TRP A 116 10.48 -1.51 15.51
N GLU A 117 10.56 -1.32 16.83
CA GLU A 117 10.72 -0.01 17.45
C GLU A 117 12.05 0.62 16.99
N GLY A 118 11.96 1.75 16.27
CA GLY A 118 13.10 2.44 15.65
C GLY A 118 13.37 2.12 14.17
N TYR A 119 12.65 1.16 13.56
CA TYR A 119 12.79 0.80 12.13
C TYR A 119 11.61 1.25 11.27
N LEU A 120 10.46 1.56 11.89
CA LEU A 120 9.33 2.18 11.20
C LEU A 120 9.65 3.65 10.98
N PHE A 121 10.34 3.95 9.87
CA PHE A 121 10.90 5.26 9.64
C PHE A 121 9.81 6.33 9.43
N PRO A 122 9.85 7.48 10.14
CA PRO A 122 8.90 8.56 9.93
C PRO A 122 9.19 9.22 8.57
N ASP A 123 8.19 9.24 7.70
CA ASP A 123 8.27 9.87 6.37
C ASP A 123 6.86 10.04 5.78
N THR A 124 6.79 10.61 4.58
CA THR A 124 5.60 10.64 3.75
C THR A 124 5.59 9.47 2.77
N TYR A 125 4.60 8.60 2.92
CA TYR A 125 4.39 7.43 2.09
C TYR A 125 3.27 7.68 1.07
N GLU A 126 3.49 7.27 -0.17
CA GLU A 126 2.47 7.25 -1.22
C GLU A 126 1.95 5.83 -1.39
N VAL A 127 0.78 5.54 -0.81
CA VAL A 127 0.19 4.19 -0.81
C VAL A 127 -1.31 4.24 -1.09
N PRO A 128 -1.88 3.24 -1.77
CA PRO A 128 -3.33 3.16 -1.94
C PRO A 128 -4.03 2.86 -0.61
N LYS A 129 -5.36 3.02 -0.59
CA LYS A 129 -6.18 2.43 0.48
C LYS A 129 -6.11 0.91 0.46
N GLU A 130 -6.45 0.29 1.59
CA GLU A 130 -6.40 -1.16 1.77
C GLU A 130 -5.02 -1.74 1.39
N TYR A 131 -3.94 -0.97 1.61
CA TYR A 131 -2.57 -1.36 1.26
C TYR A 131 -2.14 -2.63 2.01
N GLY A 132 -2.61 -2.77 3.25
CA GLY A 132 -2.38 -3.93 4.09
C GLY A 132 -1.10 -3.83 4.93
N ALA A 133 -1.14 -4.48 6.09
CA ALA A 133 -0.15 -4.28 7.13
C ALA A 133 1.26 -4.75 6.74
N GLU A 134 1.38 -5.94 6.13
CA GLU A 134 2.67 -6.49 5.70
C GLU A 134 3.35 -5.61 4.64
N LYS A 135 2.59 -5.13 3.65
CA LYS A 135 3.11 -4.25 2.61
C LYS A 135 3.55 -2.92 3.20
N MET A 136 2.76 -2.37 4.12
CA MET A 136 3.10 -1.11 4.80
C MET A 136 4.38 -1.23 5.62
N VAL A 137 4.51 -2.27 6.45
CA VAL A 137 5.74 -2.51 7.23
C VAL A 137 6.94 -2.69 6.29
N LYS A 138 6.80 -3.47 5.22
CA LYS A 138 7.85 -3.63 4.22
C LYS A 138 8.26 -2.31 3.56
N ALA A 139 7.30 -1.43 3.25
CA ALA A 139 7.56 -0.12 2.69
C ALA A 139 8.37 0.76 3.67
N MET A 140 7.99 0.78 4.96
CA MET A 140 8.72 1.51 5.99
C MET A 140 10.16 0.99 6.17
N LEU A 141 10.35 -0.33 6.18
CA LEU A 141 11.68 -0.94 6.29
C LEU A 141 12.55 -0.68 5.07
N SER A 142 11.95 -0.71 3.88
CA SER A 142 12.65 -0.36 2.65
C SER A 142 13.11 1.09 2.68
N ASN A 143 12.27 1.99 3.18
CA ASN A 143 12.62 3.40 3.33
C ASN A 143 13.77 3.61 4.32
N PHE A 144 13.70 2.95 5.49
CA PHE A 144 14.81 2.95 6.47
C PHE A 144 16.13 2.52 5.83
N ASN A 145 16.12 1.43 5.06
CA ASN A 145 17.31 0.91 4.41
C ASN A 145 17.90 1.88 3.39
N GLN A 146 17.03 2.51 2.59
CA GLN A 146 17.46 3.51 1.62
C GLN A 146 18.15 4.68 2.32
N ILE A 147 17.52 5.24 3.34
CA ILE A 147 18.05 6.38 4.10
C ILE A 147 19.34 6.02 4.83
N ALA A 148 19.44 4.80 5.37
CA ALA A 148 20.66 4.29 5.99
C ALA A 148 21.84 4.21 5.00
N ILE A 149 21.59 3.77 3.77
CA ILE A 149 22.59 3.72 2.69
C ILE A 149 23.01 5.13 2.28
N GLU A 150 22.05 6.02 2.06
CA GLU A 150 22.29 7.42 1.64
C GLU A 150 23.15 8.18 2.66
N ASN A 151 23.05 7.84 3.95
CA ASN A 151 23.79 8.48 5.03
C ASN A 151 25.05 7.72 5.45
N ASN A 152 25.53 6.79 4.61
CA ASN A 152 26.73 5.99 4.83
C ASN A 152 26.76 5.32 6.23
N LEU A 153 25.60 4.88 6.73
CA LEU A 153 25.58 4.15 7.99
C LEU A 153 26.39 2.85 7.83
N PRO A 154 27.15 2.44 8.86
CA PRO A 154 27.92 1.20 8.82
C PRO A 154 27.04 0.03 8.35
N ILE A 155 27.57 -0.80 7.44
CA ILE A 155 26.87 -1.95 6.83
C ILE A 155 26.22 -2.87 7.88
N LYS A 156 26.81 -2.95 9.07
CA LYS A 156 26.22 -3.66 10.22
C LYS A 156 24.82 -3.17 10.58
N PHE A 157 24.39 -1.94 10.26
CA PHE A 157 23.02 -1.45 10.48
C PHE A 157 22.05 -1.85 9.36
N ILE A 158 22.54 -1.93 8.11
CA ILE A 158 21.75 -2.34 6.94
C ILE A 158 21.43 -3.84 6.97
N PHE A 159 22.35 -4.68 7.46
CA PHE A 159 22.14 -6.12 7.56
C PHE A 159 21.08 -6.53 8.61
N LEU A 160 20.68 -5.65 9.53
CA LEU A 160 19.83 -6.03 10.67
C LEU A 160 18.35 -5.90 10.40
N SER A 161 17.98 -4.97 9.51
CA SER A 161 16.62 -4.90 8.97
C SER A 161 16.30 -6.11 8.08
N LEU A 162 17.32 -6.79 7.54
CA LEU A 162 17.19 -7.95 6.64
C LEU A 162 17.13 -9.29 7.38
N TYR A 163 17.66 -9.37 8.61
CA TYR A 163 17.72 -10.59 9.43
C TYR A 163 16.97 -10.37 10.76
N SER A 164 15.65 -10.34 10.72
CA SER A 164 14.85 -10.34 11.95
C SER A 164 14.93 -11.72 12.62
N SER A 165 15.86 -11.89 13.57
CA SER A 165 15.69 -12.79 14.72
C SER A 165 16.88 -12.66 15.66
N SER A 166 16.61 -12.22 16.88
CA SER A 166 17.53 -12.17 18.02
C SER A 166 18.54 -11.02 18.03
N PHE A 167 18.32 -10.10 18.97
CA PHE A 167 19.34 -9.30 19.65
C PHE A 167 19.64 -7.88 19.14
N TYR A 168 18.78 -6.89 19.46
CA TYR A 168 19.19 -5.47 19.49
C TYR A 168 18.68 -4.70 20.72
N PRO A 169 19.56 -4.00 21.48
CA PRO A 169 19.17 -3.17 22.62
C PRO A 169 18.73 -1.75 22.20
N LYS A 170 17.67 -1.26 22.87
CA LYS A 170 16.97 0.05 22.76
C LYS A 170 17.86 1.28 22.46
N LYS A 171 19.10 1.29 22.97
CA LYS A 171 20.06 2.41 22.86
C LYS A 171 20.52 2.73 21.44
N ILE A 172 20.45 1.79 20.50
CA ILE A 172 20.98 1.98 19.14
C ILE A 172 20.01 2.75 18.23
N GLY A 173 18.70 2.52 18.35
CA GLY A 173 17.70 3.30 17.61
C GLY A 173 17.76 4.79 17.98
N GLU A 174 17.93 5.08 19.27
CA GLU A 174 18.13 6.45 19.78
C GLU A 174 19.45 7.07 19.26
N LEU A 175 20.53 6.30 19.20
CA LEU A 175 21.84 6.75 18.69
C LEU A 175 21.84 7.03 17.18
N LEU A 176 21.02 6.32 16.40
CA LEU A 176 20.85 6.57 14.98
C LEU A 176 20.03 7.83 14.74
N LEU A 177 18.89 7.99 15.42
CA LEU A 177 18.12 9.24 15.38
C LEU A 177 19.01 10.45 15.71
N LEU A 178 19.81 10.39 16.77
CA LEU A 178 20.73 11.47 17.13
C LEU A 178 21.80 11.80 16.08
N LYS A 179 22.19 10.85 15.21
CA LYS A 179 23.17 11.08 14.13
C LYS A 179 22.56 11.64 12.85
N PHE A 180 21.26 11.43 12.61
CA PHE A 180 20.57 12.00 11.45
C PHE A 180 20.13 13.46 11.67
N TYR A 181 20.00 13.89 12.93
CA TYR A 181 19.49 15.22 13.30
C TYR A 181 20.56 16.18 13.87
N GLN A 182 21.85 15.93 13.61
CA GLN A 182 22.96 16.88 13.81
C GLN A 182 23.59 17.21 12.47
#